data_AF-A0A077MG93-F1
#
_entry.id   AF-A0A077MG93-F1
#
_cell.length_a   1.000
_cell.length_b   1.000
_cell.length_c   1.000
_cell.angle_alpha   90.00
_cell.angle_beta   90.00
_cell.angle_gamma   90.00
#
_symmetry.space_group_name_H-M   'P 1'
#
loop_
_entity.id
_entity.type
_entity.pdbx_description
1 polymer ?
#
loop_
_entity_poly.entity_id
_entity_poly.type
_entity_poly.pdbx_seq_one_letter_code
_entity_poly.pdbx_strand_id
1 'polypeptide(L)'
;MIDCPSCGEDEELRGVALGDGRRQITYESCGHSWTRGTSTRIVASPASSRNITPATSASCGPRWDDEPVVATLNREAPNLGASGPDGVPMSFVPRREPVWNVGDPVQTNRVFSYVVVHDTGFSPNPFHGLLTLACCKPLIRKTANVGDIIVGLSSRSERVVYATQVAGVISFEEYWADPTYRSRRPIIDSPQIVYRAGDNIYEPVAGGYRQLPSFHSNRDGSEDAELKRTDLSGNHVLVCERFTYWGRSGPALPEELQFLAVGRGHRSNFSADQIDTVARWFADLPGGVLGAPAQWKAGDQSWRET
;
A
#
# COMPACT_ATOMS: atom_id res chain seq x y z
N MET A 1 -20.27 1.67 6.02
CA MET A 1 -20.82 0.79 4.97
C MET A 1 -21.60 -0.30 5.67
N ILE A 2 -22.88 -0.42 5.35
CA ILE A 2 -23.67 -1.60 5.65
C ILE A 2 -24.13 -2.08 4.27
N ASP A 3 -23.70 -3.27 3.90
CA ASP A 3 -24.02 -3.86 2.62
C ASP A 3 -25.51 -4.25 2.65
N CYS A 4 -26.26 -3.91 1.61
CA CYS A 4 -27.62 -4.42 1.49
C CYS A 4 -27.56 -5.95 1.33
N PRO A 5 -28.15 -6.75 2.23
CA PRO A 5 -28.11 -8.21 2.14
C PRO A 5 -28.94 -8.74 0.96
N SER A 6 -29.69 -7.87 0.27
CA SER A 6 -30.48 -8.23 -0.91
C SER A 6 -29.81 -7.89 -2.24
N CYS A 7 -29.05 -6.80 -2.34
CA CYS A 7 -28.46 -6.35 -3.63
C CYS A 7 -26.95 -6.10 -3.60
N GLY A 8 -26.31 -6.10 -2.41
CA GLY A 8 -24.86 -5.90 -2.28
C GLY A 8 -24.35 -4.52 -2.67
N GLU A 9 -25.23 -3.52 -2.82
CA GLU A 9 -24.84 -2.15 -3.13
C GLU A 9 -24.42 -1.37 -1.87
N ASP A 10 -23.35 -0.59 -2.01
CA ASP A 10 -22.79 0.30 -1.00
C ASP A 10 -23.38 1.71 -1.15
N GLU A 11 -24.38 2.06 -0.32
CA GLU A 11 -24.93 3.41 -0.30
C GLU A 11 -24.33 4.25 0.84
N GLU A 12 -23.95 5.48 0.55
CA GLU A 12 -23.38 6.41 1.52
C GLU A 12 -24.48 6.88 2.51
N LEU A 13 -24.22 6.73 3.81
CA LEU A 13 -25.18 6.86 4.91
C LEU A 13 -25.90 8.24 4.96
N ARG A 14 -27.10 8.34 4.37
CA ARG A 14 -28.05 9.42 4.68
C ARG A 14 -29.46 8.87 4.95
N GLY A 15 -29.61 8.07 6.00
CA GLY A 15 -30.92 7.63 6.48
C GLY A 15 -31.75 8.77 7.09
N VAL A 16 -33.07 8.72 6.90
CA VAL A 16 -34.05 9.67 7.46
C VAL A 16 -34.17 9.46 8.97
N ALA A 17 -34.12 10.55 9.74
CA ALA A 17 -34.29 10.49 11.19
C ALA A 17 -35.76 10.24 11.56
N LEU A 18 -36.02 9.27 12.42
CA LEU A 18 -37.33 9.02 13.02
C LEU A 18 -37.43 9.76 14.37
N GLY A 19 -38.65 10.10 14.77
CA GLY A 19 -38.91 10.88 16.00
C GLY A 19 -38.49 10.20 17.31
N ASP A 20 -38.07 8.94 17.27
CA ASP A 20 -37.59 8.14 18.41
C ASP A 20 -36.06 8.01 18.46
N GLY A 21 -35.33 8.80 17.66
CA GLY A 21 -33.87 8.80 17.63
C GLY A 21 -33.25 7.67 16.78
N ARG A 22 -34.07 6.81 16.18
CA ARG A 22 -33.61 5.84 15.16
C ARG A 22 -33.47 6.50 13.80
N ARG A 23 -32.71 5.87 12.91
CA ARG A 23 -32.62 6.25 11.50
C ARG A 23 -33.15 5.13 10.62
N GLN A 24 -34.00 5.47 9.66
CA GLN A 24 -34.45 4.58 8.60
C GLN A 24 -33.55 4.74 7.38
N ILE A 25 -33.02 3.64 6.87
CA ILE A 25 -32.24 3.59 5.63
C ILE A 25 -33.09 2.82 4.62
N THR A 26 -33.27 3.39 3.44
CA THR A 26 -34.02 2.79 2.34
C THR A 26 -33.12 2.79 1.11
N TYR A 27 -32.93 1.63 0.50
CA TYR A 27 -32.14 1.47 -0.71
C TYR A 27 -33.04 1.70 -1.93
N GLU A 28 -32.76 2.73 -2.72
CA GLU A 28 -33.61 3.09 -3.88
C GLU A 28 -33.64 2.01 -4.97
N SER A 29 -32.55 1.24 -5.12
CA SER A 29 -32.41 0.22 -6.17
C SER A 29 -33.24 -1.05 -5.93
N CYS A 30 -33.44 -1.45 -4.68
CA CYS A 30 -34.17 -2.67 -4.33
C CYS A 30 -35.41 -2.45 -3.43
N GLY A 31 -35.65 -1.22 -2.99
CA GLY A 31 -36.78 -0.86 -2.11
C GLY A 31 -36.67 -1.43 -0.68
N HIS A 32 -35.57 -2.08 -0.34
CA HIS A 32 -35.36 -2.64 0.99
C HIS A 32 -35.14 -1.53 2.02
N SER A 33 -35.76 -1.63 3.19
CA SER A 33 -35.55 -0.66 4.27
C SER A 33 -35.36 -1.32 5.64
N TRP A 34 -34.50 -0.72 6.47
CA TRP A 34 -34.30 -1.14 7.87
C TRP A 34 -34.05 0.05 8.80
N THR A 35 -34.18 -0.18 10.11
CA THR A 35 -34.02 0.86 11.16
C THR A 35 -32.81 0.60 12.06
N ARG A 36 -31.99 1.62 12.32
CA ARG A 36 -30.82 1.56 13.22
C ARG A 36 -30.99 2.50 14.41
N GLY A 37 -30.70 2.00 15.62
CA GLY A 37 -30.71 2.79 16.87
C GLY A 37 -29.40 3.57 17.12
N THR A 38 -29.47 4.57 18.01
CA THR A 38 -28.33 5.37 18.48
C THR A 38 -27.39 4.50 19.31
N SER A 39 -26.09 4.51 18.97
CA SER A 39 -25.09 3.68 19.65
C SER A 39 -24.71 4.31 21.00
N THR A 40 -25.16 3.73 22.12
CA THR A 40 -24.58 4.00 23.45
C THR A 40 -23.30 3.19 23.62
N ARG A 41 -22.25 3.86 24.14
CA ARG A 41 -20.92 3.28 24.40
C ARG A 41 -21.03 2.34 25.61
N ILE A 42 -21.06 1.03 25.38
CA ILE A 42 -21.01 0.04 26.46
C ILE A 42 -19.55 -0.29 26.76
N VAL A 43 -19.14 -0.04 28.02
CA VAL A 43 -17.87 -0.48 28.59
C VAL A 43 -17.86 -2.00 28.65
N ALA A 44 -16.80 -2.62 28.10
CA ALA A 44 -16.70 -4.06 27.97
C ALA A 44 -16.57 -4.75 29.35
N SER A 45 -17.47 -5.70 29.63
CA SER A 45 -17.25 -6.76 30.62
C SER A 45 -16.69 -8.01 29.91
N PRO A 46 -15.84 -8.81 30.58
CA PRO A 46 -15.12 -9.90 29.94
C PRO A 46 -16.06 -11.11 29.79
N ALA A 47 -16.29 -11.54 28.55
CA ALA A 47 -17.04 -12.75 28.28
C ALA A 47 -16.31 -13.66 27.28
N SER A 48 -16.00 -14.86 27.80
CA SER A 48 -16.23 -16.15 27.16
C SER A 48 -15.53 -16.39 25.82
N SER A 49 -14.48 -17.21 25.88
CA SER A 49 -13.81 -17.86 24.77
C SER A 49 -14.79 -18.56 23.84
N ARG A 50 -15.14 -17.90 22.74
CA ARG A 50 -15.59 -18.56 21.52
C ARG A 50 -14.35 -18.78 20.67
N ASN A 51 -14.01 -20.04 20.44
CA ASN A 51 -13.01 -20.45 19.46
C ASN A 51 -13.51 -20.05 18.06
N ILE A 52 -13.29 -18.79 17.71
CA ILE A 52 -13.22 -18.35 16.32
C ILE A 52 -11.79 -18.64 15.93
N THR A 53 -11.60 -19.73 15.17
CA THR A 53 -10.34 -19.98 14.49
C THR A 53 -10.02 -18.73 13.67
N PRO A 54 -8.94 -17.98 13.98
CA PRO A 54 -8.57 -16.85 13.16
C PRO A 54 -8.27 -17.39 11.76
N ALA A 55 -8.73 -16.70 10.71
CA ALA A 55 -8.17 -16.91 9.38
C ALA A 55 -6.64 -16.83 9.53
N THR A 56 -5.99 -17.97 9.31
CA THR A 56 -4.58 -18.14 9.60
C THR A 56 -3.76 -17.26 8.66
N SER A 57 -2.61 -16.84 9.17
CA SER A 57 -1.54 -16.05 8.56
C SER A 57 -0.88 -16.72 7.34
N ALA A 58 -1.67 -17.20 6.37
CA ALA A 58 -1.21 -18.09 5.31
C ALA A 58 -1.75 -17.76 3.90
N SER A 59 -2.57 -16.72 3.72
CA SER A 59 -3.26 -16.51 2.43
C SER A 59 -2.57 -15.56 1.45
N CYS A 60 -1.42 -14.95 1.78
CA CYS A 60 -0.72 -14.05 0.86
C CYS A 60 0.80 -14.22 0.94
N GLY A 61 1.42 -14.51 -0.21
CA GLY A 61 2.86 -14.48 -0.47
C GLY A 61 3.67 -15.73 -0.07
N PRO A 62 4.84 -15.94 -0.70
CA PRO A 62 5.80 -16.91 -0.20
C PRO A 62 6.20 -16.51 1.22
N ARG A 63 6.14 -17.45 2.16
CA ARG A 63 6.77 -17.24 3.45
C ARG A 63 8.25 -17.14 3.17
N TRP A 64 8.90 -16.11 3.71
CA TRP A 64 10.36 -16.01 3.74
C TRP A 64 11.05 -17.21 4.40
N ASP A 65 10.29 -18.18 4.90
CA ASP A 65 10.66 -19.40 5.62
C ASP A 65 11.21 -20.52 4.75
N ASP A 66 11.26 -20.37 3.43
CA ASP A 66 12.14 -21.21 2.62
C ASP A 66 13.58 -20.96 3.09
N GLU A 67 14.31 -22.05 3.38
CA GLU A 67 15.69 -22.02 3.89
C GLU A 67 16.50 -20.99 3.08
N PRO A 68 17.10 -19.98 3.74
CA PRO A 68 17.98 -19.06 3.04
C PRO A 68 19.08 -19.90 2.43
N VAL A 69 19.34 -19.78 1.12
CA VAL A 69 20.66 -20.18 0.63
C VAL A 69 21.65 -19.27 1.34
N VAL A 70 22.30 -19.85 2.35
CA VAL A 70 23.20 -19.25 3.35
C VAL A 70 24.46 -18.70 2.67
N ALA A 71 24.31 -17.70 1.82
CA ALA A 71 25.43 -17.17 1.02
C ALA A 71 25.40 -15.66 0.74
N THR A 72 24.36 -14.91 1.08
CA THR A 72 24.32 -13.44 0.86
C THR A 72 24.58 -12.63 2.12
N LEU A 73 25.49 -13.09 2.97
CA LEU A 73 26.21 -12.24 3.93
C LEU A 73 27.37 -11.45 3.27
N ASN A 74 27.63 -11.66 1.98
CA ASN A 74 28.65 -10.93 1.24
C ASN A 74 27.99 -9.98 0.23
N ARG A 75 28.52 -8.74 0.20
CA ARG A 75 28.04 -7.52 -0.45
C ARG A 75 28.00 -7.55 -1.99
N GLU A 76 27.54 -8.61 -2.62
CA GLU A 76 27.40 -8.63 -4.07
C GLU A 76 25.95 -8.88 -4.47
N ALA A 77 25.39 -7.90 -5.20
CA ALA A 77 24.26 -8.12 -6.07
C ALA A 77 24.53 -9.38 -6.89
N PRO A 78 23.60 -10.35 -6.97
CA PRO A 78 23.80 -11.48 -7.85
C PRO A 78 24.06 -10.93 -9.26
N ASN A 79 25.19 -11.31 -9.86
CA ASN A 79 25.41 -11.18 -11.30
C ASN A 79 24.43 -12.13 -11.99
N LEU A 80 23.16 -11.73 -12.06
CA LEU A 80 22.18 -12.33 -12.94
C LEU A 80 22.58 -11.88 -14.34
N GLY A 81 23.32 -12.75 -15.02
CA GLY A 81 23.82 -12.54 -16.36
C GLY A 81 22.70 -12.18 -17.33
N ALA A 82 22.53 -10.88 -17.55
CA ALA A 82 21.99 -10.32 -18.77
C ALA A 82 22.98 -9.25 -19.21
N SER A 83 24.16 -9.69 -19.65
CA SER A 83 25.01 -8.87 -20.50
C SER A 83 24.17 -8.47 -21.71
N GLY A 84 23.85 -7.18 -21.80
CA GLY A 84 23.51 -6.59 -23.09
C GLY A 84 24.66 -6.81 -24.08
N PRO A 85 24.43 -6.61 -25.39
CA PRO A 85 25.43 -6.86 -26.44
C PRO A 85 26.79 -6.16 -26.23
N ASP A 86 26.86 -5.17 -25.33
CA ASP A 86 28.02 -4.31 -25.12
C ASP A 86 28.82 -4.62 -23.84
N GLY A 87 28.48 -5.67 -23.08
CA GLY A 87 29.30 -6.13 -21.94
C GLY A 87 29.39 -5.16 -20.74
N VAL A 88 28.55 -4.12 -20.70
CA VAL A 88 28.48 -3.19 -19.57
C VAL A 88 27.68 -3.84 -18.42
N PRO A 89 28.21 -3.92 -17.18
CA PRO A 89 27.43 -4.36 -16.04
C PRO A 89 26.22 -3.43 -15.86
N MET A 90 25.02 -3.99 -15.97
CA MET A 90 23.78 -3.26 -15.72
C MET A 90 23.75 -2.84 -14.25
N SER A 91 24.09 -1.58 -13.99
CA SER A 91 23.43 -0.83 -12.93
C SER A 91 21.95 -0.81 -13.31
N PHE A 92 21.17 -1.75 -12.80
CA PHE A 92 19.75 -1.95 -13.14
C PHE A 92 18.84 -0.81 -12.65
N VAL A 93 19.40 0.21 -12.00
CA VAL A 93 18.65 1.33 -11.42
C VAL A 93 19.40 2.61 -11.78
N PRO A 94 18.86 3.44 -12.68
CA PRO A 94 19.30 4.82 -12.77
C PRO A 94 19.13 5.44 -11.39
N ARG A 95 20.20 5.95 -10.77
CA ARG A 95 20.04 6.80 -9.58
C ARG A 95 19.19 7.98 -10.01
N ARG A 96 17.92 7.99 -9.61
CA ARG A 96 17.05 9.16 -9.74
C ARG A 96 17.45 10.10 -8.63
N GLU A 97 18.25 11.11 -8.96
CA GLU A 97 18.51 12.19 -8.01
C GLU A 97 17.17 12.89 -7.71
N PRO A 98 16.83 13.11 -6.43
CA PRO A 98 15.64 13.84 -6.08
C PRO A 98 15.67 15.23 -6.73
N VAL A 99 14.60 15.61 -7.42
CA VAL A 99 14.40 16.96 -7.97
C VAL A 99 13.90 17.96 -6.91
N TRP A 100 13.99 17.58 -5.63
CA TRP A 100 13.45 18.29 -4.49
C TRP A 100 14.42 18.22 -3.31
N ASN A 101 14.40 19.25 -2.46
CA ASN A 101 15.18 19.35 -1.23
C ASN A 101 14.25 19.29 0.00
N VAL A 102 14.81 18.88 1.14
CA VAL A 102 14.13 19.00 2.43
C VAL A 102 13.79 20.47 2.68
N GLY A 103 12.55 20.74 3.09
CA GLY A 103 12.02 22.09 3.29
C GLY A 103 11.39 22.71 2.03
N ASP A 104 11.55 22.10 0.84
CA ASP A 104 10.87 22.60 -0.35
C ASP A 104 9.36 22.56 -0.15
N PRO A 105 8.63 23.65 -0.50
CA PRO A 105 7.20 23.77 -0.24
C PRO A 105 6.42 22.65 -0.92
N VAL A 106 5.42 22.14 -0.20
CA VAL A 106 4.54 21.07 -0.67
C VAL A 106 3.16 21.65 -0.88
N GLN A 107 2.69 21.62 -2.12
CA GLN A 107 1.31 21.94 -2.46
C GLN A 107 0.51 20.65 -2.55
N THR A 108 -0.63 20.59 -1.87
CA THR A 108 -1.50 19.41 -1.88
C THR A 108 -2.95 19.80 -1.64
N ASN A 109 -3.86 19.10 -2.32
CA ASN A 109 -5.30 19.35 -2.19
C ASN A 109 -5.99 18.28 -1.34
N ARG A 110 -5.41 17.08 -1.25
CA ARG A 110 -5.93 15.98 -0.43
C ARG A 110 -4.81 15.23 0.26
N VAL A 111 -5.16 14.77 1.46
CA VAL A 111 -4.35 13.82 2.22
C VAL A 111 -5.13 12.53 2.34
N PHE A 112 -4.45 11.39 2.20
CA PHE A 112 -4.96 10.08 2.53
C PHE A 112 -4.17 9.49 3.69
N SER A 113 -4.85 8.89 4.66
CA SER A 113 -4.19 8.05 5.68
C SER A 113 -4.82 6.67 5.75
N TYR A 114 -4.01 5.64 5.95
CA TYR A 114 -4.51 4.27 6.07
C TYR A 114 -3.56 3.38 6.87
N VAL A 115 -4.10 2.28 7.39
CA VAL A 115 -3.30 1.24 8.06
C VAL A 115 -2.64 0.30 7.03
N VAL A 116 -1.31 0.24 7.07
CA VAL A 116 -0.48 -0.77 6.40
C VAL A 116 -0.54 -2.04 7.23
N VAL A 117 -1.37 -3.00 6.79
CA VAL A 117 -1.56 -4.27 7.49
C VAL A 117 -0.37 -5.21 7.25
N HIS A 118 0.10 -5.24 6.00
CA HIS A 118 1.19 -6.09 5.56
C HIS A 118 2.28 -5.22 4.95
N ASP A 119 3.33 -4.98 5.73
CA ASP A 119 4.50 -4.23 5.31
C ASP A 119 5.60 -5.19 4.83
N THR A 120 5.38 -5.75 3.64
CA THR A 120 6.32 -6.68 2.96
C THR A 120 7.25 -5.96 1.97
N GLY A 121 7.07 -4.66 1.75
CA GLY A 121 7.73 -3.93 0.66
C GLY A 121 7.13 -4.21 -0.73
N PHE A 122 6.00 -4.93 -0.82
CA PHE A 122 5.30 -5.19 -2.07
C PHE A 122 4.40 -4.03 -2.49
N SER A 123 3.48 -3.53 -1.66
CA SER A 123 2.68 -2.35 -2.03
C SER A 123 2.20 -1.63 -0.77
N PRO A 124 2.82 -0.51 -0.37
CA PRO A 124 3.79 0.30 -1.12
C PRO A 124 5.11 -0.45 -1.38
N ASN A 125 5.66 -0.28 -2.59
CA ASN A 125 7.02 -0.71 -2.93
C ASN A 125 7.93 0.53 -2.93
N PRO A 126 8.86 0.68 -1.98
CA PRO A 126 9.65 1.90 -1.81
C PRO A 126 11.03 1.85 -2.47
N PHE A 127 11.33 0.84 -3.28
CA PHE A 127 12.69 0.55 -3.74
C PHE A 127 13.05 1.31 -5.02
N HIS A 128 14.21 1.07 -5.61
CA HIS A 128 14.66 1.53 -6.93
C HIS A 128 14.45 3.03 -7.17
N GLY A 129 14.58 3.84 -6.11
CA GLY A 129 14.42 5.30 -6.17
C GLY A 129 12.98 5.81 -6.29
N LEU A 130 11.96 4.96 -6.12
CA LEU A 130 10.54 5.33 -6.22
C LEU A 130 9.70 4.64 -5.16
N LEU A 131 8.61 5.30 -4.77
CA LEU A 131 7.52 4.63 -4.06
C LEU A 131 6.33 4.42 -4.99
N THR A 132 5.93 3.17 -5.16
CA THR A 132 4.77 2.79 -5.98
C THR A 132 3.68 2.12 -5.16
N LEU A 133 2.43 2.41 -5.51
CA LEU A 133 1.24 1.72 -5.04
C LEU A 133 0.54 1.13 -6.26
N ALA A 134 0.92 -0.10 -6.65
CA ALA A 134 0.28 -0.80 -7.78
C ALA A 134 -0.89 -1.71 -7.37
N CYS A 135 -0.84 -2.35 -6.20
CA CYS A 135 -1.77 -3.43 -5.88
C CYS A 135 -2.65 -3.09 -4.65
N CYS A 136 -2.07 -2.53 -3.59
CA CYS A 136 -2.82 -2.22 -2.38
C CYS A 136 -3.69 -0.96 -2.50
N LYS A 137 -4.74 -0.90 -1.66
CA LYS A 137 -5.64 0.27 -1.47
C LYS A 137 -6.29 0.77 -2.77
N PRO A 138 -7.07 -0.06 -3.48
CA PRO A 138 -7.68 0.30 -4.76
C PRO A 138 -8.54 1.58 -4.69
N LEU A 139 -9.25 1.83 -3.59
CA LEU A 139 -10.06 3.04 -3.44
C LEU A 139 -9.24 4.34 -3.39
N ILE A 140 -8.04 4.31 -2.81
CA ILE A 140 -7.12 5.46 -2.85
C ILE A 140 -6.58 5.62 -4.27
N ARG A 141 -6.11 4.53 -4.89
CA ARG A 141 -5.57 4.54 -6.27
C ARG A 141 -6.57 5.04 -7.32
N LYS A 142 -7.87 4.80 -7.09
CA LYS A 142 -8.94 5.26 -7.96
C LYS A 142 -9.22 6.77 -7.87
N THR A 143 -8.84 7.42 -6.77
CA THR A 143 -9.27 8.80 -6.46
C THR A 143 -8.15 9.79 -6.19
N ALA A 144 -6.95 9.33 -5.89
CA ALA A 144 -5.78 10.16 -5.69
C ALA A 144 -5.34 10.82 -7.01
N ASN A 145 -4.88 12.06 -6.92
CA ASN A 145 -4.36 12.84 -8.03
C ASN A 145 -2.90 13.22 -7.77
N VAL A 146 -2.23 13.67 -8.82
CA VAL A 146 -0.89 14.27 -8.70
C VAL A 146 -0.92 15.42 -7.67
N GLY A 147 0.04 15.41 -6.76
CA GLY A 147 0.16 16.36 -5.65
C GLY A 147 -0.49 15.91 -4.34
N ASP A 148 -1.34 14.88 -4.34
CA ASP A 148 -1.96 14.36 -3.11
C ASP A 148 -0.91 13.66 -2.24
N ILE A 149 -1.05 13.81 -0.91
CA ILE A 149 -0.19 13.15 0.07
C ILE A 149 -0.84 11.87 0.58
N ILE A 150 -0.06 10.81 0.72
CA ILE A 150 -0.50 9.54 1.31
C ILE A 150 0.40 9.19 2.50
N VAL A 151 -0.21 8.90 3.64
CA VAL A 151 0.47 8.51 4.88
C VAL A 151 0.05 7.10 5.27
N GLY A 152 1.00 6.17 5.23
CA GLY A 152 0.82 4.81 5.73
C GLY A 152 1.15 4.73 7.21
N LEU A 153 0.22 4.19 8.00
CA LEU A 153 0.35 4.02 9.44
C LEU A 153 0.42 2.55 9.82
N SER A 154 1.05 2.24 10.96
CA SER A 154 1.05 0.89 11.51
C SER A 154 -0.35 0.44 11.96
N SER A 155 -0.52 -0.84 12.29
CA SER A 155 -1.82 -1.47 12.60
C SER A 155 -2.70 -0.70 13.61
N ARG A 156 -2.10 -0.05 14.60
CA ARG A 156 -2.79 0.73 15.63
C ARG A 156 -2.63 2.25 15.46
N SER A 157 -2.20 2.70 14.29
CA SER A 157 -1.83 4.10 14.02
C SER A 157 -0.80 4.67 15.01
N GLU A 158 0.02 3.80 15.59
CA GLU A 158 1.02 4.17 16.60
C GLU A 158 2.30 4.74 15.99
N ARG A 159 2.59 4.39 14.72
CA ARG A 159 3.80 4.81 14.01
C ARG A 159 3.51 5.11 12.55
N VAL A 160 4.32 5.97 11.96
CA VAL A 160 4.32 6.24 10.53
C VAL A 160 5.21 5.22 9.82
N VAL A 161 4.63 4.44 8.91
CA VAL A 161 5.36 3.46 8.08
C VAL A 161 6.01 4.16 6.89
N TYR A 162 5.25 5.04 6.22
CA TYR A 162 5.74 5.84 5.12
C TYR A 162 4.87 7.09 4.93
N ALA A 163 5.42 8.09 4.26
CA ALA A 163 4.69 9.23 3.71
C ALA A 163 5.19 9.51 2.30
N THR A 164 4.29 9.91 1.41
CA THR A 164 4.62 10.13 0.01
C THR A 164 3.73 11.19 -0.63
N GLN A 165 4.23 11.86 -1.66
CA GLN A 165 3.43 12.70 -2.53
C GLN A 165 3.32 12.05 -3.91
N VAL A 166 2.09 11.96 -4.43
CA VAL A 166 1.82 11.38 -5.75
C VAL A 166 2.43 12.26 -6.83
N ALA A 167 3.35 11.71 -7.62
CA ALA A 167 3.98 12.38 -8.76
C ALA A 167 3.33 11.98 -10.09
N GLY A 168 2.79 10.76 -10.18
CA GLY A 168 2.10 10.25 -11.37
C GLY A 168 0.97 9.30 -11.02
N VAL A 169 -0.06 9.30 -11.85
CA VAL A 169 -1.18 8.36 -11.83
C VAL A 169 -1.23 7.72 -13.21
N ILE A 170 -0.81 6.47 -13.32
CA ILE A 170 -0.63 5.77 -14.59
C ILE A 170 -1.42 4.47 -14.62
N SER A 171 -1.78 4.00 -15.80
CA SER A 171 -2.40 2.68 -16.00
C SER A 171 -1.42 1.54 -15.73
N PHE A 172 -1.95 0.32 -15.55
CA PHE A 172 -1.11 -0.87 -15.47
C PHE A 172 -0.35 -1.15 -16.77
N GLU A 173 -0.93 -0.81 -17.93
CA GLU A 173 -0.29 -0.91 -19.24
C GLU A 173 0.93 0.01 -19.34
N GLU A 174 0.78 1.28 -18.94
CA GLU A 174 1.89 2.23 -18.91
C GLU A 174 2.96 1.78 -17.92
N TYR A 175 2.55 1.33 -16.72
CA TYR A 175 3.47 0.80 -15.71
C TYR A 175 4.23 -0.43 -16.22
N TRP A 176 3.57 -1.30 -17.00
CA TRP A 176 4.23 -2.46 -17.59
C TRP A 176 5.16 -2.08 -18.74
N ALA A 177 4.73 -1.21 -19.64
CA ALA A 177 5.41 -0.92 -20.90
C ALA A 177 6.66 -0.03 -20.73
N ASP A 178 6.66 0.88 -19.76
CA ASP A 178 7.78 1.80 -19.55
C ASP A 178 9.02 1.05 -19.00
N PRO A 179 10.17 1.10 -19.71
CA PRO A 179 11.41 0.45 -19.27
C PRO A 179 11.86 0.87 -17.87
N THR A 180 11.50 2.06 -17.41
CA THR A 180 11.91 2.58 -16.11
C THR A 180 11.29 1.83 -14.94
N TYR A 181 10.14 1.18 -15.14
CA TYR A 181 9.49 0.35 -14.13
C TYR A 181 9.78 -1.15 -14.29
N ARG A 182 10.73 -1.52 -15.18
CA ARG A 182 11.08 -2.92 -15.40
C ARG A 182 11.70 -3.57 -14.16
N SER A 183 12.48 -2.83 -13.38
CA SER A 183 13.04 -3.28 -12.09
C SER A 183 11.97 -3.57 -11.04
N ARG A 184 10.73 -3.10 -11.27
CA ARG A 184 9.59 -3.30 -10.37
C ARG A 184 8.88 -4.63 -10.60
N ARG A 185 9.32 -5.44 -11.55
CA ARG A 185 8.79 -6.80 -11.77
C ARG A 185 9.49 -7.77 -10.82
N PRO A 186 8.78 -8.69 -10.15
CA PRO A 186 9.38 -9.61 -9.20
C PRO A 186 10.30 -10.61 -9.90
N ILE A 187 11.46 -10.86 -9.29
CA ILE A 187 12.38 -11.96 -9.61
C ILE A 187 12.29 -12.93 -8.43
N ILE A 188 11.34 -13.86 -8.48
CA ILE A 188 10.94 -14.67 -7.32
C ILE A 188 12.09 -15.51 -6.75
N ASP A 189 13.02 -15.96 -7.61
CA ASP A 189 14.17 -16.79 -7.23
C ASP A 189 15.40 -15.97 -6.81
N SER A 190 15.31 -14.64 -6.76
CA SER A 190 16.45 -13.80 -6.40
C SER A 190 16.90 -14.06 -4.97
N PRO A 191 18.19 -14.17 -4.64
CA PRO A 191 18.64 -14.33 -3.25
C PRO A 191 18.40 -13.07 -2.40
N GLN A 192 18.12 -11.92 -3.01
CA GLN A 192 17.82 -10.68 -2.30
C GLN A 192 16.34 -10.37 -2.33
N ILE A 193 15.80 -10.09 -1.15
CA ILE A 193 14.37 -9.86 -0.95
C ILE A 193 13.85 -8.66 -1.78
N VAL A 194 14.64 -7.59 -1.91
CA VAL A 194 14.26 -6.38 -2.68
C VAL A 194 13.77 -6.70 -4.09
N TYR A 195 14.42 -7.63 -4.80
CA TYR A 195 14.05 -8.00 -6.16
C TYR A 195 12.85 -8.95 -6.23
N ARG A 196 12.51 -9.65 -5.14
CA ARG A 196 11.27 -10.45 -5.06
C ARG A 196 10.04 -9.59 -4.80
N ALA A 197 10.23 -8.41 -4.20
CA ALA A 197 9.15 -7.54 -3.73
C ALA A 197 8.50 -6.68 -4.83
N GLY A 198 8.87 -6.87 -6.10
CA GLY A 198 8.33 -6.09 -7.22
C GLY A 198 6.80 -6.13 -7.33
N ASP A 199 6.19 -4.97 -7.54
CA ASP A 199 4.73 -4.76 -7.59
C ASP A 199 4.16 -4.58 -9.00
N ASN A 200 5.01 -4.61 -10.02
CA ASN A 200 4.65 -4.62 -11.43
C ASN A 200 4.37 -6.05 -11.91
N ILE A 201 3.23 -6.59 -11.48
CA ILE A 201 2.92 -8.03 -11.61
C ILE A 201 1.85 -8.34 -12.66
N TYR A 202 1.25 -7.33 -13.28
CA TYR A 202 0.16 -7.50 -14.24
C TYR A 202 0.65 -7.23 -15.66
N GLU A 203 0.98 -8.30 -16.38
CA GLU A 203 1.39 -8.26 -17.77
C GLU A 203 0.17 -8.16 -18.71
N PRO A 204 0.05 -7.12 -19.53
CA PRO A 204 -1.00 -7.03 -20.53
C PRO A 204 -0.94 -8.20 -21.52
N VAL A 205 -2.08 -8.87 -21.70
CA VAL A 205 -2.29 -9.94 -22.68
C VAL A 205 -3.60 -9.70 -23.42
N ALA A 206 -3.89 -10.47 -24.47
CA ALA A 206 -5.16 -10.37 -25.16
C ALA A 206 -6.33 -10.60 -24.18
N GLY A 207 -7.18 -9.58 -23.99
CA GLY A 207 -8.37 -9.65 -23.14
C GLY A 207 -8.14 -9.37 -21.65
N GLY A 208 -6.98 -8.87 -21.22
CA GLY A 208 -6.76 -8.45 -19.84
C GLY A 208 -5.29 -8.51 -19.42
N TYR A 209 -5.03 -9.05 -18.24
CA TYR A 209 -3.67 -9.19 -17.72
C TYR A 209 -3.38 -10.63 -17.31
N ARG A 210 -2.12 -11.06 -17.46
CA ARG A 210 -1.54 -12.23 -16.80
C ARG A 210 -0.87 -11.77 -15.52
N GLN A 211 -1.12 -12.46 -14.41
CA GLN A 211 -0.46 -12.18 -13.13
C GLN A 211 0.86 -12.96 -13.04
N LEU A 212 1.95 -12.27 -12.71
CA LEU A 212 3.25 -12.90 -12.44
C LEU A 212 3.29 -13.53 -11.04
N PRO A 213 4.09 -14.61 -10.84
CA PRO A 213 4.40 -15.12 -9.51
C PRO A 213 4.93 -14.00 -8.60
N SER A 214 4.30 -13.80 -7.44
CA SER A 214 4.51 -12.63 -6.60
C SER A 214 3.91 -12.79 -5.19
N PHE A 215 3.90 -11.71 -4.39
CA PHE A 215 3.21 -11.69 -3.10
C PHE A 215 1.69 -11.85 -3.18
N HIS A 216 1.11 -11.57 -4.35
CA HIS A 216 -0.33 -11.66 -4.59
C HIS A 216 -0.69 -12.86 -5.49
N SER A 217 0.23 -13.80 -5.73
CA SER A 217 -0.07 -15.08 -6.40
C SER A 217 -0.30 -16.20 -5.37
N ASN A 218 -0.80 -17.35 -5.83
CA ASN A 218 -0.83 -18.57 -5.04
C ASN A 218 0.59 -19.03 -4.69
N ARG A 219 0.69 -19.95 -3.72
CA ARG A 219 1.97 -20.50 -3.22
C ARG A 219 2.77 -21.25 -4.29
N ASP A 220 2.12 -21.80 -5.30
CA ASP A 220 2.76 -22.47 -6.44
C ASP A 220 3.11 -21.50 -7.58
N GLY A 221 2.89 -20.20 -7.39
CA GLY A 221 3.11 -19.16 -8.39
C GLY A 221 1.97 -18.98 -9.39
N SER A 222 0.90 -19.78 -9.32
CA SER A 222 -0.28 -19.59 -10.16
C SER A 222 -1.08 -18.35 -9.77
N GLU A 223 -1.92 -17.84 -10.68
CA GLU A 223 -2.68 -16.63 -10.45
C GLU A 223 -3.70 -16.77 -9.32
N ASP A 224 -3.84 -15.74 -8.48
CA ASP A 224 -4.92 -15.61 -7.51
C ASP A 224 -6.03 -14.71 -8.08
N ALA A 225 -7.15 -15.31 -8.45
CA ALA A 225 -8.26 -14.59 -9.08
C ALA A 225 -8.90 -13.50 -8.18
N GLU A 226 -8.90 -13.70 -6.86
CA GLU A 226 -9.52 -12.76 -5.93
C GLU A 226 -8.62 -11.54 -5.70
N LEU A 227 -7.33 -11.78 -5.46
CA LEU A 227 -6.34 -10.70 -5.34
C LEU A 227 -6.19 -9.95 -6.66
N LYS A 228 -6.14 -10.66 -7.79
CA LYS A 228 -6.12 -10.05 -9.13
C LYS A 228 -7.29 -9.13 -9.37
N ARG A 229 -8.52 -9.57 -9.07
CA ARG A 229 -9.71 -8.72 -9.20
C ARG A 229 -9.61 -7.48 -8.31
N THR A 230 -9.13 -7.65 -7.08
CA THR A 230 -8.99 -6.54 -6.12
C THR A 230 -7.95 -5.53 -6.55
N ASP A 231 -6.78 -5.99 -6.99
CA ASP A 231 -5.69 -5.13 -7.44
C ASP A 231 -6.07 -4.36 -8.71
N LEU A 232 -6.68 -5.02 -9.68
CA LEU A 232 -7.09 -4.37 -10.94
C LEU A 232 -8.27 -3.41 -10.74
N SER A 233 -9.09 -3.58 -9.69
CA SER A 233 -10.21 -2.65 -9.39
C SER A 233 -9.77 -1.23 -9.01
N GLY A 234 -8.48 -1.04 -8.69
CA GLY A 234 -7.90 0.27 -8.41
C GLY A 234 -7.64 1.12 -9.65
N ASN A 235 -7.69 0.52 -10.86
CA ASN A 235 -7.47 1.10 -12.19
C ASN A 235 -6.09 1.70 -12.47
N HIS A 236 -5.41 2.24 -11.47
CA HIS A 236 -4.17 2.98 -11.63
C HIS A 236 -3.09 2.48 -10.68
N VAL A 237 -1.85 2.74 -11.06
CA VAL A 237 -0.65 2.69 -10.23
C VAL A 237 -0.31 4.13 -9.85
N LEU A 238 -0.10 4.37 -8.56
CA LEU A 238 0.41 5.66 -8.09
C LEU A 238 1.93 5.57 -8.03
N VAL A 239 2.60 6.50 -8.69
CA VAL A 239 4.07 6.64 -8.72
C VAL A 239 4.45 7.88 -7.93
N CYS A 240 5.42 7.75 -7.05
CA CYS A 240 5.85 8.82 -6.16
C CYS A 240 7.38 8.95 -6.13
N GLU A 241 7.85 10.19 -6.28
CA GLU A 241 9.29 10.53 -6.30
C GLU A 241 9.73 11.24 -5.02
N ARG A 242 8.82 11.96 -4.36
CA ARG A 242 9.03 12.53 -3.03
C ARG A 242 8.36 11.62 -2.01
N PHE A 243 9.18 10.87 -1.27
CA PHE A 243 8.69 9.95 -0.26
C PHE A 243 9.72 9.72 0.84
N THR A 244 9.22 9.31 2.00
CA THR A 244 10.00 8.79 3.10
C THR A 244 9.39 7.45 3.51
N TYR A 245 10.21 6.41 3.55
CA TYR A 245 9.79 5.08 3.97
C TYR A 245 10.63 4.64 5.17
N TRP A 246 9.98 4.44 6.31
CA TRP A 246 10.65 4.01 7.55
C TRP A 246 10.48 2.52 7.85
N GLY A 247 9.44 1.89 7.30
CA GLY A 247 9.10 0.49 7.59
C GLY A 247 8.92 0.25 9.10
N ARG A 248 9.63 -0.74 9.65
CA ARG A 248 9.58 -1.05 11.11
C ARG A 248 10.16 0.02 12.01
N SER A 249 11.00 0.90 11.48
CA SER A 249 11.72 1.94 12.23
C SER A 249 10.94 3.27 12.26
N GLY A 250 9.67 3.24 11.88
CA GLY A 250 8.77 4.39 11.86
C GLY A 250 8.73 5.17 13.16
N PRO A 251 8.78 6.52 13.11
CA PRO A 251 8.56 7.34 14.30
C PRO A 251 7.12 7.19 14.80
N ALA A 252 6.89 7.54 16.06
CA ALA A 252 5.54 7.71 16.57
C ALA A 252 4.79 8.76 15.72
N LEU A 253 3.48 8.58 15.55
CA LEU A 253 2.66 9.58 14.88
C LEU A 253 2.69 10.89 15.71
N PRO A 254 3.16 12.03 15.16
CA PRO A 254 3.20 13.29 15.89
C PRO A 254 1.84 13.70 16.44
N GLU A 255 1.82 14.44 17.55
CA GLU A 255 0.58 14.82 18.25
C GLU A 255 -0.34 15.63 17.33
N GLU A 256 0.25 16.57 16.60
CA GLU A 256 -0.41 17.41 15.62
C GLU A 256 -0.97 16.63 14.43
N LEU A 257 -0.56 15.37 14.22
CA LEU A 257 -1.04 14.50 13.15
C LEU A 257 -1.94 13.36 13.64
N GLN A 258 -2.32 13.33 14.91
CA GLN A 258 -3.18 12.26 15.47
C GLN A 258 -4.53 12.16 14.77
N PHE A 259 -5.01 13.22 14.12
CA PHE A 259 -6.21 13.18 13.30
C PHE A 259 -6.10 12.25 12.08
N LEU A 260 -4.88 11.87 11.66
CA LEU A 260 -4.65 10.87 10.61
C LEU A 260 -4.93 9.44 11.08
N ALA A 261 -5.00 9.18 12.39
CA ALA A 261 -5.22 7.85 12.92
C ALA A 261 -6.53 7.23 12.40
N VAL A 262 -6.45 5.96 12.04
CA VAL A 262 -7.53 5.21 11.39
C VAL A 262 -7.55 3.78 11.90
N GLY A 263 -8.75 3.26 12.21
CA GLY A 263 -8.92 1.88 12.66
C GLY A 263 -9.02 0.87 11.50
N ARG A 264 -9.86 1.16 10.50
CA ARG A 264 -10.04 0.34 9.30
C ARG A 264 -10.22 1.23 8.07
N GLY A 265 -9.83 0.70 6.90
CA GLY A 265 -9.97 1.40 5.62
C GLY A 265 -8.92 2.49 5.44
N HIS A 266 -9.37 3.67 5.02
CA HIS A 266 -8.58 4.89 4.87
C HIS A 266 -9.41 6.11 5.29
N ARG A 267 -8.75 7.25 5.53
CA ARG A 267 -9.38 8.55 5.72
C ARG A 267 -8.86 9.51 4.66
N SER A 268 -9.73 10.37 4.15
CA SER A 268 -9.34 11.43 3.21
C SER A 268 -10.17 12.71 3.34
N ASN A 269 -11.02 12.81 4.36
CA ASN A 269 -11.83 13.99 4.63
C ASN A 269 -11.18 14.75 5.78
N PHE A 270 -10.35 15.73 5.43
CA PHE A 270 -9.59 16.57 6.34
C PHE A 270 -9.89 18.04 6.04
N SER A 271 -9.85 18.90 7.06
CA SER A 271 -9.99 20.35 6.86
C SER A 271 -8.77 20.94 6.15
N ALA A 272 -8.91 22.15 5.60
CA ALA A 272 -7.78 22.88 5.01
C ALA A 272 -6.59 22.99 6.00
N ASP A 273 -6.85 23.40 7.24
CA ASP A 273 -5.80 23.50 8.28
C ASP A 273 -5.09 22.17 8.56
N GLN A 274 -5.82 21.05 8.52
CA GLN A 274 -5.26 19.71 8.70
C GLN A 274 -4.38 19.33 7.50
N ILE A 275 -4.84 19.63 6.28
CA ILE A 275 -4.07 19.40 5.05
C ILE A 275 -2.78 20.23 5.08
N ASP A 276 -2.85 21.51 5.42
CA ASP A 276 -1.70 22.40 5.53
C ASP A 276 -0.71 21.95 6.62
N THR A 277 -1.22 21.40 7.72
CA THR A 277 -0.38 20.82 8.78
C THR A 277 0.39 19.61 8.28
N VAL A 278 -0.26 18.72 7.52
CA VAL A 278 0.41 17.57 6.89
C VAL A 278 1.41 18.02 5.84
N ALA A 279 1.07 19.02 5.01
CA ALA A 279 1.94 19.54 3.97
C ALA A 279 3.25 20.12 4.55
N ARG A 280 3.15 20.91 5.62
CA ARG A 280 4.32 21.46 6.34
C ARG A 280 5.18 20.36 6.94
N TRP A 281 4.55 19.42 7.65
CA TRP A 281 5.28 18.28 8.22
C TRP A 281 5.98 17.45 7.13
N PHE A 282 5.29 17.18 6.01
CA PHE A 282 5.83 16.41 4.89
C PHE A 282 6.99 17.13 4.19
N ALA A 283 6.95 18.46 4.15
CA ALA A 283 8.00 19.27 3.53
C ALA A 283 9.38 19.04 4.17
N ASP A 284 9.40 18.84 5.49
CA ASP A 284 10.61 18.69 6.30
C ASP A 284 11.14 17.25 6.36
N LEU A 285 10.49 16.29 5.67
CA LEU A 285 10.90 14.89 5.74
C LEU A 285 12.12 14.59 4.85
N PRO A 286 13.03 13.71 5.31
CA PRO A 286 14.12 13.18 4.49
C PRO A 286 13.59 12.25 3.38
N GLY A 287 14.33 12.11 2.28
CA GLY A 287 13.95 11.25 1.16
C GLY A 287 14.41 9.79 1.29
N GLY A 288 13.64 8.89 0.68
CA GLY A 288 14.05 7.52 0.39
C GLY A 288 13.70 6.49 1.48
N VAL A 289 14.42 5.36 1.44
CA VAL A 289 14.23 4.20 2.32
C VAL A 289 15.16 4.30 3.53
N LEU A 290 14.58 4.54 4.71
CA LEU A 290 15.31 4.71 5.98
C LEU A 290 15.31 3.46 6.86
N GLY A 291 14.48 2.47 6.52
CA GLY A 291 14.38 1.24 7.27
C GLY A 291 13.75 0.11 6.48
N ALA A 292 14.00 -1.11 6.94
CA ALA A 292 13.45 -2.32 6.33
C ALA A 292 11.93 -2.42 6.55
N PRO A 293 11.18 -3.00 5.59
CA PRO A 293 9.79 -3.35 5.81
C PRO A 293 9.60 -4.23 7.05
N ALA A 294 8.46 -4.08 7.73
CA ALA A 294 8.20 -4.69 9.04
C ALA A 294 8.07 -6.21 9.03
N GLN A 295 7.85 -6.82 7.86
CA GLN A 295 7.76 -8.27 7.71
C GLN A 295 9.03 -8.93 7.14
N TRP A 296 10.09 -8.15 6.88
CA TRP A 296 11.38 -8.72 6.47
C TRP A 296 12.10 -9.40 7.64
N LYS A 297 12.90 -10.43 7.36
CA LYS A 297 13.71 -11.10 8.38
C LYS A 297 14.83 -10.19 8.88
N ALA A 298 15.14 -10.29 10.18
CA ALA A 298 16.31 -9.61 10.73
C ALA A 298 17.57 -10.15 10.04
N GLY A 299 18.40 -9.26 9.49
CA GLY A 299 19.64 -9.62 8.80
C GLY A 299 19.63 -9.31 7.30
N ASP A 300 18.49 -9.30 6.62
CA ASP A 300 18.42 -8.86 5.22
C ASP A 300 18.68 -7.34 5.13
N GLN A 301 19.72 -6.96 4.40
CA GLN A 301 20.10 -5.56 4.15
C GLN A 301 19.86 -5.11 2.71
N SER A 302 19.18 -5.91 1.88
CA SER A 302 18.93 -5.58 0.47
C SER A 302 18.06 -4.33 0.28
N TRP A 303 17.31 -3.93 1.32
CA TRP A 303 16.57 -2.67 1.35
C TRP A 303 17.47 -1.42 1.29
N ARG A 304 18.77 -1.55 1.55
CA ARG A 304 19.73 -0.45 1.53
C ARG A 304 20.25 -0.10 0.13
N GLU A 305 19.83 -0.81 -0.91
CA GLU A 305 20.06 -0.52 -2.34
C GLU A 305 21.38 0.23 -2.61
N THR A 306 22.51 -0.43 -2.33
CA THR A 306 23.87 0.16 -2.42
C THR A 306 24.31 0.40 -3.86
#